data_AF-A0A524LZZ6-F1
#
_entry.id   AF-A0A524LZZ6-F1
#
_cell.length_a   1.000
_cell.length_b   1.000
_cell.length_c   1.000
_cell.angle_alpha   90.00
_cell.angle_beta   90.00
_cell.angle_gamma   90.00
#
_symmetry.space_group_name_H-M   'P 1'
#
loop_
_entity.id
_entity.type
_entity.pdbx_description
1 polymer ?
#
loop_
_entity_poly.entity_id
_entity_poly.type
_entity_poly.pdbx_seq_one_letter_code
_entity_poly.pdbx_strand_id
1 'polypeptide(L)'
;DCLSPIGEELIYRGLEKETNVDFIATSTRKPAVYSGNPFVVEVGLAYGGNLPKEEKISIMRFANRVPLLYQQGGCVTTHAVEDIKWKQYGLNQPGGGIPTGPVLLLIHVASINVPFTSESKDAIADIPIIKEEVDLAIKEVARKLKHYLSKQSNLKKRREKEIIITKVLPKMAAKVAKILEKDVPDINPVVAKIMGNLLVHRKIKSNGDGTADVVIKVKNFGTSAYSFRVHEMLPCGISEAKPEPKVVTMGNDYDYIWEISAAAGSSKVLSYRIESTTEEEIRKLPQLIVEGIEEELVTGAKAFKGV
;
A
#
# COMPACT_ATOMS: atom_id res chain seq x y z
N ASP A 1 12.92 -35.20 -11.06
CA ASP A 1 13.88 -34.13 -11.35
C ASP A 1 14.25 -34.16 -12.84
N CYS A 2 13.32 -33.75 -13.72
CA CYS A 2 13.47 -33.93 -15.18
C CYS A 2 13.11 -32.67 -15.99
N LEU A 3 12.79 -31.56 -15.31
CA LEU A 3 12.43 -30.29 -15.94
C LEU A 3 13.32 -29.20 -15.37
N SER A 4 13.72 -28.26 -16.22
CA SER A 4 14.55 -27.12 -15.85
C SER A 4 13.77 -25.83 -16.08
N PRO A 5 12.95 -25.38 -15.11
CA PRO A 5 12.25 -24.09 -15.21
C PRO A 5 13.25 -22.93 -15.28
N ILE A 6 12.77 -21.73 -15.63
CA ILE A 6 13.54 -20.49 -15.55
C ILE A 6 13.63 -20.05 -14.08
N GLY A 7 12.51 -20.12 -13.35
CA GLY A 7 12.39 -19.73 -11.95
C GLY A 7 11.86 -18.31 -11.78
N GLU A 8 11.07 -18.11 -10.72
CA GLU A 8 10.36 -16.86 -10.43
C GLU A 8 11.29 -15.63 -10.35
N GLU A 9 12.45 -15.78 -9.71
CA GLU A 9 13.43 -14.71 -9.50
C GLU A 9 14.09 -14.27 -10.81
N LEU A 10 14.44 -15.22 -11.69
CA LEU A 10 15.05 -14.92 -12.98
C LEU A 10 14.05 -14.25 -13.93
N ILE A 11 12.79 -14.70 -13.91
CA ILE A 11 11.71 -14.02 -14.66
C ILE A 11 11.51 -12.60 -14.14
N TYR A 12 11.52 -12.42 -12.81
CA TYR A 12 11.35 -11.10 -12.19
C TYR A 12 12.45 -10.13 -12.64
N ARG A 13 13.73 -10.53 -12.49
CA ARG A 13 14.88 -9.72 -12.91
C ARG A 13 14.92 -9.45 -14.40
N GLY A 14 14.50 -10.42 -15.22
CA GLY A 14 14.39 -10.26 -16.66
C GLY A 14 13.39 -9.16 -17.05
N LEU A 15 12.20 -9.19 -16.44
CA LEU A 15 11.18 -8.17 -16.68
C LEU A 15 11.60 -6.80 -16.14
N GLU A 16 12.20 -6.74 -14.94
CA GLU A 16 12.67 -5.49 -14.32
C GLU A 16 13.77 -4.81 -15.14
N LYS A 17 14.67 -5.59 -15.74
CA LYS A 17 15.76 -5.05 -16.55
C LYS A 17 15.30 -4.54 -17.92
N GLU A 18 14.43 -5.30 -18.59
CA GLU A 18 14.00 -5.00 -19.96
C GLU A 18 12.85 -3.98 -20.02
N THR A 19 12.07 -3.85 -18.94
CA THR A 19 10.89 -2.98 -18.92
C THR A 19 10.90 -2.04 -17.73
N ASN A 20 10.66 -0.75 -17.99
CA ASN A 20 10.44 0.23 -16.94
C ASN A 20 8.95 0.23 -16.55
N VAL A 21 8.64 -0.45 -15.45
CA VAL A 21 7.27 -0.74 -14.99
C VAL A 21 7.11 -0.47 -13.50
N ASP A 22 5.88 -0.24 -13.06
CA ASP A 22 5.58 0.15 -11.67
C ASP A 22 5.38 -1.06 -10.75
N PHE A 23 5.07 -2.22 -11.32
CA PHE A 23 4.75 -3.44 -10.59
C PHE A 23 5.07 -4.69 -11.42
N ILE A 24 5.73 -5.67 -10.79
CA ILE A 24 6.03 -6.97 -11.38
C ILE A 24 5.54 -8.07 -10.42
N ALA A 25 4.93 -9.11 -10.98
CA ALA A 25 4.54 -10.31 -10.27
C ALA A 25 4.90 -11.54 -11.09
N THR A 26 5.59 -12.49 -10.47
CA THR A 26 5.91 -13.79 -11.06
C THR A 26 5.26 -14.93 -10.28
N SER A 27 5.07 -16.06 -10.94
CA SER A 27 4.64 -17.32 -10.33
C SER A 27 5.16 -18.52 -11.13
N THR A 28 5.73 -19.50 -10.45
CA THR A 28 6.12 -20.80 -11.00
C THR A 28 5.25 -21.86 -10.36
N ARG A 29 4.42 -22.52 -11.17
CA ARG A 29 3.50 -23.55 -10.70
C ARG A 29 4.23 -24.86 -10.42
N LYS A 30 3.57 -25.74 -9.66
CA LYS A 30 4.06 -27.11 -9.46
C LYS A 30 3.99 -27.87 -10.79
N PRO A 31 4.90 -28.83 -11.04
CA PRO A 31 4.83 -29.66 -12.24
C PRO A 31 3.50 -30.41 -12.33
N ALA A 32 2.87 -30.36 -13.51
CA ALA A 32 1.71 -31.14 -13.88
C ALA A 32 2.11 -32.17 -14.95
N VAL A 33 1.21 -33.08 -15.31
CA VAL A 33 1.48 -34.12 -16.32
C VAL A 33 0.35 -34.15 -17.32
N TYR A 34 0.69 -34.18 -18.61
CA TYR A 34 -0.27 -34.42 -19.69
C TYR A 34 0.19 -35.62 -20.51
N SER A 35 -0.67 -36.62 -20.71
CA SER A 35 -0.36 -37.82 -21.51
C SER A 35 1.01 -38.48 -21.23
N GLY A 36 1.42 -38.52 -19.95
CA GLY A 36 2.71 -39.08 -19.53
C GLY A 36 3.92 -38.13 -19.63
N ASN A 37 3.75 -36.93 -20.18
CA ASN A 37 4.79 -35.91 -20.26
C ASN A 37 4.63 -34.89 -19.11
N PRO A 38 5.61 -34.78 -18.20
CA PRO A 38 5.58 -33.75 -17.17
C PRO A 38 5.83 -32.38 -17.80
N PHE A 39 5.16 -31.36 -17.27
CA PHE A 39 5.33 -29.97 -17.69
C PHE A 39 5.22 -29.00 -16.50
N VAL A 40 5.84 -27.83 -16.63
CA VAL A 40 5.75 -26.72 -15.67
C VAL A 40 5.29 -25.48 -16.43
N VAL A 41 4.43 -24.69 -15.80
CA VAL A 41 4.02 -23.37 -16.30
C VAL A 41 4.58 -22.29 -15.38
N GLU A 42 5.18 -21.29 -15.98
CA GLU A 42 5.67 -20.09 -15.30
C GLU A 42 5.06 -18.86 -15.94
N VAL A 43 4.61 -17.92 -15.12
CA VAL A 43 3.97 -16.69 -15.60
C VAL A 43 4.64 -15.50 -14.95
N GLY A 44 4.96 -14.50 -15.76
CA GLY A 44 5.36 -13.17 -15.33
C GLY A 44 4.34 -12.13 -15.79
N LEU A 45 4.05 -11.16 -14.94
CA LEU A 45 3.18 -10.03 -15.25
C LEU A 45 3.91 -8.75 -14.85
N ALA A 46 4.00 -7.81 -15.78
CA ALA A 46 4.52 -6.48 -15.54
C ALA A 46 3.43 -5.45 -15.88
N TYR A 47 3.28 -4.43 -15.04
CA TYR A 47 2.21 -3.43 -15.13
C TYR A 47 2.73 -2.00 -15.00
N GLY A 48 2.19 -1.10 -15.83
CA GLY A 48 2.40 0.34 -15.72
C GLY A 48 3.67 0.84 -16.41
N GLY A 49 4.23 1.93 -15.89
CA GLY A 49 5.40 2.59 -16.43
C GLY A 49 5.21 3.07 -17.87
N ASN A 50 6.12 2.69 -18.76
CA ASN A 50 6.12 3.11 -20.16
C ASN A 50 5.26 2.25 -21.10
N LEU A 51 4.46 1.31 -20.55
CA LEU A 51 3.59 0.47 -21.36
C LEU A 51 2.35 1.25 -21.87
N PRO A 52 1.87 0.96 -23.09
CA PRO A 52 0.73 1.65 -23.68
C PRO A 52 -0.56 1.36 -22.90
N LYS A 53 -1.31 2.42 -22.52
CA LYS A 53 -2.47 2.30 -21.62
C LYS A 53 -3.77 1.87 -22.30
N GLU A 54 -3.92 2.19 -23.59
CA GLU A 54 -5.17 2.01 -24.33
C GLU A 54 -5.10 0.86 -25.34
N GLU A 55 -3.93 0.24 -25.49
CA GLU A 55 -3.72 -0.88 -26.40
C GLU A 55 -4.06 -2.23 -25.74
N LYS A 56 -4.13 -3.27 -26.58
CA LYS A 56 -4.20 -4.65 -26.10
C LYS A 56 -2.92 -4.98 -25.34
N ILE A 57 -3.06 -5.82 -24.32
CA ILE A 57 -1.89 -6.27 -23.56
C ILE A 57 -0.88 -6.98 -24.46
N SER A 58 0.41 -6.83 -24.15
CA SER A 58 1.47 -7.54 -24.88
C SER A 58 1.68 -8.91 -24.25
N ILE A 59 1.68 -9.97 -25.06
CA ILE A 59 1.81 -11.36 -24.60
C ILE A 59 3.09 -11.97 -25.16
N MET A 60 4.07 -12.22 -24.29
CA MET A 60 5.30 -12.93 -24.60
C MET A 60 5.13 -14.41 -24.28
N ARG A 61 5.23 -15.26 -25.31
CA ARG A 61 5.05 -16.71 -25.18
C ARG A 61 6.41 -17.40 -25.29
N PHE A 62 6.67 -18.33 -24.40
CA PHE A 62 7.88 -19.14 -24.39
C PHE A 62 7.53 -20.63 -24.25
N ALA A 63 8.23 -21.46 -25.01
CA ALA A 63 8.20 -22.92 -24.87
C ALA A 63 9.64 -23.42 -24.71
N ASN A 64 9.95 -24.14 -23.63
CA ASN A 64 11.30 -24.63 -23.34
C ASN A 64 12.40 -23.56 -23.54
N ARG A 65 12.20 -22.35 -22.98
CA ARG A 65 13.09 -21.17 -23.11
C ARG A 65 13.22 -20.59 -24.53
N VAL A 66 12.45 -21.05 -25.50
CA VAL A 66 12.41 -20.51 -26.87
C VAL A 66 11.21 -19.56 -27.01
N PRO A 67 11.40 -18.32 -27.49
CA PRO A 67 10.29 -17.39 -27.72
C PRO A 67 9.46 -17.81 -28.94
N LEU A 68 8.13 -17.75 -28.81
CA LEU A 68 7.18 -18.01 -29.88
C LEU A 68 6.64 -16.69 -30.44
N LEU A 69 7.11 -16.30 -31.62
CA LEU A 69 6.79 -14.99 -32.22
C LEU A 69 5.54 -15.04 -33.12
N TYR A 70 5.31 -16.14 -33.82
CA TYR A 70 4.26 -16.26 -34.83
C TYR A 70 3.03 -17.01 -34.32
N GLN A 71 1.92 -16.93 -35.06
CA GLN A 71 0.68 -17.69 -34.82
C GLN A 71 0.10 -17.56 -33.40
N GLN A 72 0.05 -16.32 -32.87
CA GLN A 72 -0.52 -16.06 -31.55
C GLN A 72 -1.97 -16.55 -31.43
N GLY A 73 -2.79 -16.37 -32.47
CA GLY A 73 -4.22 -16.72 -32.45
C GLY A 73 -4.56 -18.20 -32.37
N GLY A 74 -3.59 -19.11 -32.54
CA GLY A 74 -3.79 -20.56 -32.42
C GLY A 74 -3.08 -21.19 -31.22
N CYS A 75 -2.54 -20.37 -30.31
CA CYS A 75 -1.74 -20.85 -29.19
C CYS A 75 -2.58 -20.95 -27.92
N VAL A 76 -2.50 -22.08 -27.23
CA VAL A 76 -3.24 -22.33 -25.97
C VAL A 76 -3.04 -21.24 -24.93
N THR A 77 -1.85 -20.65 -24.87
CA THR A 77 -1.52 -19.55 -23.95
C THR A 77 -2.30 -18.27 -24.24
N THR A 78 -2.58 -17.98 -25.51
CA THR A 78 -3.41 -16.82 -25.89
C THR A 78 -4.88 -17.10 -25.60
N HIS A 79 -5.37 -18.29 -25.94
CA HIS A 79 -6.72 -18.71 -25.59
C HIS A 79 -6.96 -18.70 -24.07
N ALA A 80 -6.00 -19.15 -23.28
CA ALA A 80 -6.07 -19.07 -21.81
C ALA A 80 -6.14 -17.62 -21.31
N VAL A 81 -5.44 -16.68 -21.95
CA VAL A 81 -5.54 -15.25 -21.63
C VAL A 81 -6.90 -14.68 -22.01
N GLU A 82 -7.47 -15.08 -23.14
CA GLU A 82 -8.80 -14.63 -23.59
C GLU A 82 -9.93 -15.10 -22.66
N ASP A 83 -9.85 -16.35 -22.19
CA ASP A 83 -10.87 -16.97 -21.33
C ASP A 83 -10.96 -16.36 -19.93
N ILE A 84 -9.91 -15.66 -19.47
CA ILE A 84 -9.87 -15.03 -18.15
C ILE A 84 -10.74 -13.77 -18.11
N LYS A 85 -11.55 -13.66 -17.05
CA LYS A 85 -12.39 -12.48 -16.77
C LYS A 85 -11.57 -11.35 -16.14
N TRP A 86 -10.78 -10.65 -16.95
CA TRP A 86 -9.84 -9.61 -16.51
C TRP A 86 -10.47 -8.42 -15.79
N LYS A 87 -11.74 -8.12 -16.08
CA LYS A 87 -12.53 -7.10 -15.37
C LYS A 87 -12.59 -7.32 -13.86
N GLN A 88 -12.56 -8.57 -13.41
CA GLN A 88 -12.56 -8.91 -11.98
C GLN A 88 -11.20 -8.65 -11.29
N TYR A 89 -10.14 -8.52 -12.08
CA TYR A 89 -8.76 -8.29 -11.65
C TYR A 89 -8.30 -6.84 -11.83
N GLY A 90 -9.16 -5.96 -12.37
CA GLY A 90 -8.89 -4.52 -12.47
C GLY A 90 -8.42 -4.05 -13.85
N LEU A 91 -8.49 -4.90 -14.88
CA LEU A 91 -8.21 -4.52 -16.27
C LEU A 91 -9.49 -4.47 -17.10
N ASN A 92 -9.54 -3.59 -18.09
CA ASN A 92 -10.68 -3.49 -19.00
C ASN A 92 -10.58 -4.56 -20.10
N GLN A 93 -11.72 -5.09 -20.52
CA GLN A 93 -11.81 -6.13 -21.54
C GLN A 93 -13.02 -5.88 -22.44
N PRO A 94 -12.92 -4.96 -23.41
CA PRO A 94 -14.00 -4.70 -24.36
C PRO A 94 -14.17 -5.92 -25.29
N GLY A 95 -15.39 -6.46 -25.38
CA GLY A 95 -15.73 -7.50 -26.36
C GLY A 95 -15.27 -8.93 -26.05
N GLY A 96 -14.85 -9.22 -24.80
CA GLY A 96 -14.61 -10.61 -24.34
C GLY A 96 -13.37 -11.31 -24.92
N GLY A 97 -12.47 -10.58 -25.60
CA GLY A 97 -11.18 -11.09 -26.08
C GLY A 97 -10.01 -10.67 -25.19
N ILE A 98 -8.83 -10.46 -25.77
CA ILE A 98 -7.64 -9.98 -25.05
C ILE A 98 -7.94 -8.65 -24.31
N PRO A 99 -7.57 -8.51 -23.03
CA PRO A 99 -7.80 -7.27 -22.28
C PRO A 99 -6.98 -6.11 -22.82
N THR A 100 -7.39 -4.89 -22.47
CA THR A 100 -6.67 -3.66 -22.76
C THR A 100 -6.08 -3.05 -21.50
N GLY A 101 -4.86 -2.52 -21.61
CA GLY A 101 -4.15 -1.90 -20.51
C GLY A 101 -2.63 -1.98 -20.62
N PRO A 102 -1.91 -1.23 -19.76
CA PRO A 102 -0.45 -1.19 -19.74
C PRO A 102 0.11 -2.43 -19.04
N VAL A 103 -0.07 -3.59 -19.66
CA VAL A 103 0.35 -4.90 -19.11
C VAL A 103 1.17 -5.66 -20.14
N LEU A 104 2.28 -6.22 -19.66
CA LEU A 104 3.07 -7.20 -20.36
C LEU A 104 2.93 -8.53 -19.61
N LEU A 105 2.62 -9.60 -20.35
CA LEU A 105 2.38 -10.91 -19.78
C LEU A 105 3.32 -11.92 -20.44
N LEU A 106 4.14 -12.58 -19.64
CA LEU A 106 5.09 -13.62 -20.05
C LEU A 106 4.52 -14.98 -19.61
N ILE A 107 4.37 -15.92 -20.55
CA ILE A 107 3.96 -17.30 -20.24
C ILE A 107 5.03 -18.24 -20.77
N HIS A 108 5.60 -19.05 -19.89
CA HIS A 108 6.56 -20.09 -20.22
C HIS A 108 5.96 -21.47 -19.92
N VAL A 109 6.00 -22.35 -20.91
CA VAL A 109 5.65 -23.77 -20.76
C VAL A 109 6.92 -24.60 -20.97
N ALA A 110 7.34 -25.34 -19.95
CA ALA A 110 8.48 -26.25 -20.02
C ALA A 110 8.01 -27.70 -19.96
N SER A 111 8.40 -28.54 -20.92
CA SER A 111 8.10 -29.98 -20.94
C SER A 111 9.16 -30.76 -21.71
N ILE A 112 9.28 -32.06 -21.43
CA ILE A 112 10.15 -32.96 -22.21
C ILE A 112 9.76 -33.03 -23.68
N ASN A 113 8.45 -32.94 -23.94
CA ASN A 113 7.86 -32.89 -25.26
C ASN A 113 6.80 -31.79 -25.18
N VAL A 114 6.87 -30.75 -25.99
CA VAL A 114 5.86 -29.69 -26.02
C VAL A 114 4.90 -29.99 -27.18
N PRO A 115 3.58 -29.99 -26.94
CA PRO A 115 2.62 -30.31 -27.97
C PRO A 115 2.42 -29.09 -28.87
N PHE A 116 3.07 -29.07 -30.03
CA PHE A 116 2.90 -27.99 -31.01
C PHE A 116 1.76 -28.30 -31.98
N THR A 117 1.11 -27.25 -32.51
CA THR A 117 0.05 -27.38 -33.53
C THR A 117 0.61 -27.75 -34.91
N SER A 118 1.86 -27.37 -35.19
CA SER A 118 2.54 -27.57 -36.48
C SER A 118 3.99 -27.99 -36.27
N GLU A 119 4.60 -28.56 -37.31
CA GLU A 119 6.03 -28.92 -37.34
C GLU A 119 6.95 -27.70 -37.18
N SER A 120 6.46 -26.50 -37.54
CA SER A 120 7.17 -25.23 -37.40
C SER A 120 7.34 -24.78 -35.95
N LYS A 121 6.62 -25.40 -35.00
CA LYS A 121 6.71 -25.15 -33.56
C LYS A 121 6.39 -23.70 -33.15
N ASP A 122 5.45 -23.06 -33.83
CA ASP A 122 5.08 -21.66 -33.59
C ASP A 122 4.01 -21.46 -32.50
N ALA A 123 3.17 -22.47 -32.28
CA ALA A 123 2.07 -22.42 -31.32
C ALA A 123 1.89 -23.74 -30.57
N ILE A 124 1.55 -23.65 -29.29
CA ILE A 124 1.24 -24.79 -28.44
C ILE A 124 -0.22 -25.17 -28.65
N ALA A 125 -0.47 -26.46 -28.87
CA ALA A 125 -1.80 -27.03 -29.11
C ALA A 125 -2.72 -26.87 -27.89
N ASP A 126 -4.03 -26.76 -28.16
CA ASP A 126 -5.05 -26.59 -27.15
C ASP A 126 -5.37 -27.93 -26.44
N ILE A 127 -4.47 -28.32 -25.53
CA ILE A 127 -4.68 -29.46 -24.63
C ILE A 127 -5.36 -28.96 -23.35
N PRO A 128 -6.53 -29.50 -22.96
CA PRO A 128 -7.29 -29.03 -21.79
C PRO A 128 -6.48 -28.96 -20.50
N ILE A 129 -5.64 -29.97 -20.23
CA ILE A 129 -4.81 -30.04 -19.01
C ILE A 129 -3.77 -28.90 -18.98
N ILE A 130 -3.17 -28.58 -20.13
CA ILE A 130 -2.20 -27.48 -20.23
C ILE A 130 -2.92 -26.14 -20.11
N LYS A 131 -4.07 -25.99 -20.79
CA LYS A 131 -4.88 -24.78 -20.75
C LYS A 131 -5.34 -24.43 -19.34
N GLU A 132 -5.84 -25.42 -18.59
CA GLU A 132 -6.27 -25.25 -17.21
C GLU A 132 -5.11 -24.83 -16.30
N GLU A 133 -3.93 -25.46 -16.45
CA GLU A 133 -2.77 -25.10 -15.64
C GLU A 133 -2.24 -23.69 -15.97
N VAL A 134 -2.27 -23.29 -17.25
CA VAL A 134 -1.94 -21.92 -17.68
C VAL A 134 -2.94 -20.91 -17.12
N ASP A 135 -4.24 -21.20 -17.17
CA ASP A 135 -5.28 -20.34 -16.60
C ASP A 135 -5.09 -20.15 -15.08
N LEU A 136 -4.79 -21.23 -14.34
CA LEU A 136 -4.49 -21.15 -12.91
C LEU A 136 -3.23 -20.32 -12.63
N ALA A 137 -2.17 -20.48 -13.42
CA ALA A 137 -0.93 -19.73 -13.29
C ALA A 137 -1.14 -18.23 -13.53
N ILE A 138 -1.89 -17.86 -14.57
CA ILE A 138 -2.22 -16.45 -14.85
C ILE A 138 -3.08 -15.86 -13.74
N LYS A 139 -4.06 -16.62 -13.21
CA LYS A 139 -4.91 -16.16 -12.08
C LYS A 139 -4.09 -15.83 -10.84
N GLU A 140 -2.99 -16.54 -10.56
CA GLU A 140 -2.13 -16.23 -9.42
C GLU A 140 -1.49 -14.84 -9.54
N VAL A 141 -0.90 -14.51 -10.68
CA VAL A 141 -0.31 -13.17 -10.90
C VAL A 141 -1.40 -12.09 -11.03
N ALA A 142 -2.56 -12.41 -11.60
CA ALA A 142 -3.68 -11.48 -11.72
C ALA A 142 -4.26 -11.08 -10.34
N ARG A 143 -4.28 -12.00 -9.36
CA ARG A 143 -4.65 -11.67 -7.96
C ARG A 143 -3.65 -10.71 -7.32
N LYS A 144 -2.34 -10.92 -7.55
CA LYS A 144 -1.28 -10.01 -7.07
C LYS A 144 -1.45 -8.61 -7.67
N LEU A 145 -1.71 -8.52 -8.98
CA LEU A 145 -2.01 -7.26 -9.67
C LEU A 145 -3.24 -6.55 -9.07
N LYS A 146 -4.35 -7.29 -8.86
CA LYS A 146 -5.57 -6.73 -8.25
C LYS A 146 -5.30 -6.11 -6.89
N HIS A 147 -4.47 -6.75 -6.05
CA HIS A 147 -4.10 -6.22 -4.75
C HIS A 147 -3.33 -4.89 -4.89
N TYR A 148 -2.36 -4.84 -5.80
CA TYR A 148 -1.61 -3.62 -6.11
C TYR A 148 -2.53 -2.48 -6.58
N LEU A 149 -3.39 -2.74 -7.57
CA LEU A 149 -4.35 -1.75 -8.10
C LEU A 149 -5.33 -1.27 -7.03
N SER A 150 -5.81 -2.17 -6.16
CA SER A 150 -6.69 -1.81 -5.06
C SER A 150 -5.98 -0.90 -4.05
N LYS A 151 -4.72 -1.20 -3.72
CA LYS A 151 -3.91 -0.36 -2.82
C LYS A 151 -3.70 1.03 -3.41
N GLN A 152 -3.34 1.10 -4.70
CA GLN A 152 -3.12 2.37 -5.41
C GLN A 152 -4.42 3.19 -5.52
N SER A 153 -5.55 2.56 -5.87
CA SER A 153 -6.86 3.23 -5.96
C SER A 153 -7.32 3.77 -4.60
N ASN A 154 -7.14 2.99 -3.53
CA ASN A 154 -7.49 3.43 -2.17
C ASN A 154 -6.65 4.62 -1.72
N LEU A 155 -5.34 4.62 -2.02
CA LEU A 155 -4.45 5.73 -1.73
C LEU A 155 -4.85 6.99 -2.51
N LYS A 156 -5.16 6.86 -3.80
CA LYS A 156 -5.64 7.98 -4.62
C LYS A 156 -6.92 8.60 -4.05
N LYS A 157 -7.91 7.78 -3.71
CA LYS A 157 -9.18 8.24 -3.10
C LYS A 157 -8.94 8.94 -1.75
N ARG A 158 -7.99 8.46 -0.95
CA ARG A 158 -7.63 9.07 0.33
C ARG A 158 -7.03 10.46 0.14
N ARG A 159 -6.07 10.59 -0.79
CA ARG A 159 -5.44 11.87 -1.12
C ARG A 159 -6.43 12.88 -1.70
N GLU A 160 -7.33 12.45 -2.57
CA GLU A 160 -8.40 13.31 -3.09
C GLU A 160 -9.30 13.85 -1.97
N LYS A 161 -9.70 12.98 -1.02
CA LYS A 161 -10.47 13.38 0.16
C LYS A 161 -9.71 14.38 1.02
N GLU A 162 -8.43 14.13 1.29
CA GLU A 162 -7.58 15.00 2.09
C GLU A 162 -7.48 16.41 1.49
N ILE A 163 -7.20 16.53 0.19
CA ILE A 163 -7.11 17.82 -0.50
C ILE A 163 -8.41 18.62 -0.37
N ILE A 164 -9.56 17.94 -0.52
CA ILE A 164 -10.88 18.57 -0.38
C ILE A 164 -11.09 19.05 1.06
N ILE A 165 -10.81 18.20 2.05
CA ILE A 165 -11.03 18.50 3.46
C ILE A 165 -10.14 19.67 3.90
N THR A 166 -8.84 19.61 3.62
CA THR A 166 -7.87 20.66 3.99
C THR A 166 -8.20 22.00 3.35
N LYS A 167 -8.78 22.02 2.14
CA LYS A 167 -9.16 23.27 1.46
C LYS A 167 -10.52 23.82 1.92
N VAL A 168 -11.51 22.96 2.14
CA VAL A 168 -12.91 23.36 2.37
C VAL A 168 -13.19 23.60 3.86
N LEU A 169 -12.69 22.73 4.74
CA LEU A 169 -13.05 22.73 6.16
C LEU A 169 -12.61 24.02 6.89
N PRO A 170 -11.37 24.55 6.71
CA PRO A 170 -10.98 25.80 7.36
C PRO A 170 -11.81 26.99 6.87
N LYS A 171 -12.19 27.01 5.59
CA LYS A 171 -13.02 28.08 5.01
C LYS A 171 -14.43 28.05 5.60
N MET A 172 -14.98 26.86 5.82
CA MET A 172 -16.27 26.71 6.50
C MET A 172 -16.18 27.17 7.95
N ALA A 173 -15.16 26.73 8.68
CA ALA A 173 -14.94 27.11 10.08
C ALA A 173 -14.82 28.63 10.23
N ALA A 174 -14.00 29.29 9.40
CA ALA A 174 -13.85 30.74 9.41
C ALA A 174 -15.15 31.49 9.10
N LYS A 175 -15.94 31.02 8.13
CA LYS A 175 -17.24 31.64 7.79
C LYS A 175 -18.25 31.49 8.93
N VAL A 176 -18.37 30.31 9.52
CA VAL A 176 -19.30 30.04 10.62
C VAL A 176 -18.89 30.82 11.87
N ALA A 177 -17.60 30.84 12.19
CA ALA A 177 -17.02 31.65 13.27
C ALA A 177 -17.33 33.13 13.09
N LYS A 178 -17.17 33.66 11.87
CA LYS A 178 -17.52 35.06 11.54
C LYS A 178 -19.00 35.36 11.69
N ILE A 179 -19.89 34.44 11.32
CA ILE A 179 -21.35 34.63 11.45
C ILE A 179 -21.78 34.60 12.93
N LEU A 180 -21.16 33.74 13.74
CA LEU A 180 -21.47 33.57 15.15
C LEU A 180 -20.66 34.51 16.07
N GLU A 181 -19.78 35.34 15.52
CA GLU A 181 -18.83 36.19 16.25
C GLU A 181 -18.04 35.43 17.33
N LYS A 182 -17.62 34.21 17.00
CA LYS A 182 -16.82 33.34 17.87
C LYS A 182 -15.47 33.05 17.24
N ASP A 183 -14.53 32.61 18.08
CA ASP A 183 -13.24 32.12 17.60
C ASP A 183 -13.38 30.89 16.72
N VAL A 184 -12.43 30.71 15.81
CA VAL A 184 -12.40 29.56 14.90
C VAL A 184 -12.21 28.29 15.72
N PRO A 185 -13.15 27.32 15.64
CA PRO A 185 -13.01 26.07 16.37
C PRO A 185 -11.86 25.23 15.82
N ASP A 186 -11.23 24.43 16.68
CA ASP A 186 -10.23 23.45 16.26
C ASP A 186 -10.86 22.41 15.33
N ILE A 187 -10.39 22.36 14.09
CA ILE A 187 -10.88 21.47 13.04
C ILE A 187 -10.23 20.08 13.08
N ASN A 188 -9.09 19.94 13.77
CA ASN A 188 -8.32 18.70 13.77
C ASN A 188 -9.11 17.45 14.21
N PRO A 189 -9.98 17.52 15.24
CA PRO A 189 -10.79 16.36 15.64
C PRO A 189 -11.79 15.92 14.56
N VAL A 190 -12.31 16.87 13.78
CA VAL A 190 -13.26 16.58 12.69
C VAL A 190 -12.52 15.97 11.50
N VAL A 191 -11.35 16.53 11.15
CA VAL A 191 -10.47 15.97 10.10
C VAL A 191 -10.11 14.52 10.43
N ALA A 192 -9.64 14.26 11.65
CA ALA A 192 -9.25 12.92 12.07
C ALA A 192 -10.42 11.93 12.02
N LYS A 193 -11.63 12.37 12.38
CA LYS A 193 -12.84 11.54 12.31
C LYS A 193 -13.26 11.21 10.89
N ILE A 194 -13.16 12.15 9.95
CA ILE A 194 -13.52 11.92 8.53
C ILE A 194 -12.48 11.03 7.84
N MET A 195 -11.20 11.22 8.15
CA MET A 195 -10.10 10.45 7.57
C MET A 195 -9.93 9.06 8.22
N GLY A 196 -10.53 8.83 9.40
CA GLY A 196 -10.33 7.60 10.16
C GLY A 196 -8.90 7.48 10.71
N ASN A 197 -8.31 8.61 11.09
CA ASN A 197 -6.91 8.72 11.53
C ASN A 197 -6.78 8.62 13.04
N LEU A 198 -5.55 8.41 13.50
CA LEU A 198 -5.18 8.59 14.89
C LEU A 198 -5.10 10.10 15.18
N LEU A 199 -6.02 10.59 16.00
CA LEU A 199 -5.98 11.96 16.51
C LEU A 199 -5.04 12.00 17.72
N VAL A 200 -4.02 12.85 17.65
CA VAL A 200 -3.16 13.19 18.79
C VAL A 200 -3.23 14.70 18.95
N HIS A 201 -3.74 15.16 20.09
CA HIS A 201 -3.77 16.59 20.40
C HIS A 201 -3.40 16.87 21.84
N ARG A 202 -2.63 17.94 22.04
CA ARG A 202 -2.19 18.45 23.32
C ARG A 202 -3.17 19.52 23.81
N LYS A 203 -3.69 19.37 25.03
CA LYS A 203 -4.42 20.42 25.74
C LYS A 203 -3.60 20.86 26.93
N ILE A 204 -3.41 22.17 27.07
CA ILE A 204 -2.61 22.77 28.14
C ILE A 204 -3.55 23.60 29.01
N LYS A 205 -3.44 23.47 30.33
CA LYS A 205 -4.09 24.33 31.31
C LYS A 205 -3.00 24.98 32.17
N SER A 206 -2.93 26.31 32.16
CA SER A 206 -2.05 27.05 33.07
C SER A 206 -2.73 27.19 34.42
N ASN A 207 -2.02 26.86 35.50
CA ASN A 207 -2.57 26.90 36.85
C ASN A 207 -2.29 28.23 37.58
N GLY A 208 -1.66 29.21 36.92
CA GLY A 208 -1.37 30.53 37.50
C GLY A 208 -0.16 30.56 38.44
N ASP A 209 0.27 29.41 38.97
CA ASP A 209 1.41 29.26 39.89
C ASP A 209 2.76 29.03 39.17
N GLY A 210 2.86 29.38 37.88
CA GLY A 210 4.03 29.06 37.04
C GLY A 210 4.12 27.58 36.61
N THR A 211 3.13 26.77 36.98
CA THR A 211 2.97 25.37 36.57
C THR A 211 1.90 25.22 35.49
N ALA A 212 2.10 24.25 34.59
CA ALA A 212 1.17 23.93 33.53
C ALA A 212 0.82 22.44 33.52
N ASP A 213 -0.48 22.12 33.57
CA ASP A 213 -0.97 20.75 33.40
C ASP A 213 -1.19 20.48 31.91
N VAL A 214 -0.49 19.48 31.38
CA VAL A 214 -0.59 19.07 29.98
C VAL A 214 -1.30 17.73 29.88
N VAL A 215 -2.28 17.67 28.99
CA VAL A 215 -3.06 16.46 28.69
C VAL A 215 -2.96 16.15 27.21
N ILE A 216 -2.30 15.06 26.86
CA ILE A 216 -2.27 14.52 25.51
C ILE A 216 -3.41 13.52 25.37
N LYS A 217 -4.35 13.81 24.45
CA LYS A 217 -5.44 12.90 24.14
C LYS A 217 -5.16 12.21 22.82
N VAL A 218 -5.12 10.88 22.87
CA VAL A 218 -4.94 10.03 21.71
C VAL A 218 -6.24 9.27 21.45
N LYS A 219 -6.79 9.39 20.25
CA LYS A 219 -8.02 8.69 19.86
C LYS A 219 -7.87 8.06 18.49
N ASN A 220 -8.11 6.75 18.41
CA ASN A 220 -8.05 6.00 17.17
C ASN A 220 -9.42 5.98 16.49
N PHE A 221 -9.59 6.74 15.41
CA PHE A 221 -10.80 6.68 14.58
C PHE A 221 -10.72 5.65 13.44
N GLY A 222 -9.60 4.94 13.33
CA GLY A 222 -9.35 3.91 12.33
C GLY A 222 -9.97 2.56 12.70
N THR A 223 -9.85 1.61 11.76
CA THR A 223 -10.36 0.23 11.90
C THR A 223 -9.34 -0.74 12.46
N SER A 224 -8.04 -0.40 12.37
CA SER A 224 -6.94 -1.25 12.84
C SER A 224 -6.42 -0.79 14.20
N ALA A 225 -5.91 -1.73 14.99
CA ALA A 225 -5.13 -1.40 16.17
C ALA A 225 -3.73 -0.95 15.77
N TYR A 226 -3.23 0.09 16.43
CA TYR A 226 -1.88 0.60 16.21
C TYR A 226 -1.07 0.53 17.50
N SER A 227 0.20 0.14 17.38
CA SER A 227 1.21 0.28 18.43
C SER A 227 2.22 1.32 17.97
N PHE A 228 2.41 2.36 18.78
CA PHE A 228 3.24 3.50 18.42
C PHE A 228 3.89 4.11 19.65
N ARG A 229 4.93 4.90 19.41
CA ARG A 229 5.61 5.68 20.45
C ARG A 229 5.27 7.16 20.27
N VAL A 230 4.89 7.83 21.35
CA VAL A 230 4.68 9.28 21.37
C VAL A 230 5.89 9.91 22.03
N HIS A 231 6.53 10.83 21.31
CA HIS A 231 7.67 11.61 21.75
C HIS A 231 7.20 13.04 22.05
N GLU A 232 7.56 13.53 23.23
CA GLU A 232 7.47 14.95 23.57
C GLU A 232 8.86 15.42 23.96
N MET A 233 9.40 16.34 23.17
CA MET A 233 10.68 17.00 23.44
C MET A 233 10.41 18.28 24.22
N LEU A 234 10.92 18.35 25.45
CA LEU A 234 10.78 19.51 26.33
C LEU A 234 12.15 19.94 26.88
N PRO A 235 12.40 21.25 27.02
CA PRO A 235 13.63 21.75 27.65
C PRO A 235 13.64 21.59 29.17
N CYS A 236 12.51 21.20 29.78
CA CYS A 236 12.32 21.15 31.22
C CYS A 236 11.85 19.78 31.72
N GLY A 237 12.08 19.56 33.02
CA GLY A 237 11.58 18.41 33.77
C GLY A 237 10.05 18.39 33.83
N ILE A 238 9.45 17.20 33.71
CA ILE A 238 8.03 16.98 33.99
C ILE A 238 7.86 16.27 35.33
N SER A 239 6.76 16.57 36.03
CA SER A 239 6.33 15.89 37.25
C SER A 239 4.93 15.31 37.10
N GLU A 240 4.56 14.37 37.98
CA GLU A 240 3.25 13.71 38.02
C GLU A 240 2.79 13.05 36.69
N ALA A 241 3.72 12.54 35.89
CA ALA A 241 3.41 11.92 34.60
C ALA A 241 2.65 10.59 34.75
N LYS A 242 1.51 10.48 34.08
CA LYS A 242 0.66 9.28 34.03
C LYS A 242 0.27 8.99 32.59
N PRO A 243 0.62 7.82 32.03
CA PRO A 243 1.57 6.81 32.53
C PRO A 243 3.02 7.32 32.55
N GLU A 244 3.90 6.62 33.28
CA GLU A 244 5.32 6.98 33.38
C GLU A 244 6.04 6.87 32.02
N PRO A 245 6.67 7.94 31.52
CA PRO A 245 7.44 7.89 30.28
C PRO A 245 8.84 7.31 30.49
N LYS A 246 9.39 6.77 29.40
CA LYS A 246 10.82 6.54 29.30
C LYS A 246 11.49 7.87 28.93
N VAL A 247 12.42 8.33 29.77
CA VAL A 247 13.13 9.59 29.57
C VAL A 247 14.45 9.34 28.86
N VAL A 248 14.73 10.11 27.81
CA VAL A 248 16.02 10.11 27.09
C VAL A 248 16.53 11.54 27.04
N THR A 249 17.76 11.78 27.48
CA THR A 249 18.39 13.11 27.43
C THR A 249 19.05 13.34 26.07
N MET A 250 18.62 14.38 25.34
CA MET A 250 19.21 14.80 24.07
C MET A 250 19.82 16.21 24.21
N GLY A 251 21.10 16.27 24.60
CA GLY A 251 21.78 17.54 24.81
C GLY A 251 21.21 18.31 26.01
N ASN A 252 20.59 19.46 25.76
CA ASN A 252 19.92 20.28 26.78
C ASN A 252 18.41 19.96 26.92
N ASP A 253 17.85 19.15 26.02
CA ASP A 253 16.42 18.82 26.01
C ASP A 253 16.18 17.39 26.51
N TYR A 254 15.01 17.16 27.09
CA TYR A 254 14.52 15.86 27.51
C TYR A 254 13.48 15.35 26.50
N ASP A 255 13.68 14.13 25.99
CA ASP A 255 12.69 13.41 25.20
C ASP A 255 11.92 12.43 26.10
N TYR A 256 10.62 12.67 26.24
CA TYR A 256 9.70 11.81 26.98
C TYR A 256 8.96 10.88 26.02
N ILE A 257 9.20 9.59 26.16
CA ILE A 257 8.71 8.56 25.25
C ILE A 257 7.64 7.73 25.95
N TRP A 258 6.45 7.68 25.36
CA TRP A 258 5.36 6.80 25.79
C TRP A 258 5.09 5.72 24.76
N GLU A 259 5.16 4.46 25.17
CA GLU A 259 4.71 3.32 24.36
C GLU A 259 3.20 3.10 24.53
N ILE A 260 2.47 3.22 23.42
CA ILE A 260 1.00 3.24 23.43
C ILE A 260 0.45 2.30 22.38
N SER A 261 -0.41 1.39 22.83
CA SER A 261 -1.27 0.57 21.97
C SER A 261 -2.70 1.13 21.94
N ALA A 262 -3.20 1.58 20.79
CA ALA A 262 -4.58 2.05 20.66
C ALA A 262 -5.39 1.11 19.77
N ALA A 263 -6.34 0.38 20.37
CA ALA A 263 -7.33 -0.40 19.63
C ALA A 263 -8.27 0.52 18.82
N ALA A 264 -8.94 -0.04 17.81
CA ALA A 264 -9.92 0.69 17.01
C ALA A 264 -11.02 1.31 17.89
N GLY A 265 -11.28 2.60 17.72
CA GLY A 265 -12.28 3.34 18.51
C GLY A 265 -11.86 3.68 19.95
N SER A 266 -10.72 3.17 20.43
CA SER A 266 -10.25 3.47 21.79
C SER A 266 -9.68 4.88 21.92
N SER A 267 -9.75 5.41 23.14
CA SER A 267 -9.11 6.67 23.52
C SER A 267 -8.19 6.45 24.71
N LYS A 268 -6.96 6.97 24.61
CA LYS A 268 -5.99 7.00 25.70
C LYS A 268 -5.65 8.45 26.03
N VAL A 269 -5.33 8.67 27.30
CA VAL A 269 -5.02 10.01 27.82
C VAL A 269 -3.70 9.90 28.58
N LEU A 270 -2.78 10.79 28.25
CA LEU A 270 -1.53 10.99 28.97
C LEU A 270 -1.63 12.34 29.67
N SER A 271 -1.22 12.42 30.92
CA SER A 271 -1.21 13.67 31.69
C SER A 271 0.13 13.83 32.37
N TYR A 272 0.68 15.04 32.35
CA TYR A 272 1.89 15.39 33.10
C TYR A 272 1.85 16.88 33.47
N ARG A 273 2.61 17.27 34.49
CA ARG A 273 2.77 18.66 34.92
C ARG A 273 4.15 19.15 34.53
N ILE A 274 4.24 20.41 34.09
CA ILE A 274 5.49 21.11 33.83
C ILE A 274 5.71 22.14 34.95
N GLU A 275 6.90 22.14 35.56
CA GLU A 275 7.20 22.92 36.77
C GLU A 275 7.79 24.31 36.50
N SER A 276 8.27 24.57 35.29
CA SER A 276 8.90 25.85 34.93
C SER A 276 8.54 26.21 33.50
N THR A 277 7.50 27.00 33.29
CA THR A 277 7.20 27.53 31.95
C THR A 277 6.53 28.89 32.01
N THR A 278 7.10 29.85 31.30
CA THR A 278 6.43 31.14 31.01
C THR A 278 5.39 30.97 29.91
N GLU A 279 4.33 31.78 29.87
CA GLU A 279 3.26 31.66 28.86
C GLU A 279 3.77 31.74 27.40
N GLU A 280 4.91 32.40 27.17
CA GLU A 280 5.55 32.48 25.85
C GLU A 280 6.22 31.17 25.42
N GLU A 281 6.81 30.44 26.37
CA GLU A 281 7.44 29.13 26.14
C GLU A 281 6.37 28.06 25.88
N ILE A 282 5.21 28.15 26.56
CA ILE A 282 4.04 27.27 26.32
C ILE A 282 3.57 27.39 24.86
N ARG A 283 3.59 28.59 24.28
CA ARG A 283 3.18 28.84 22.87
C ARG A 283 4.20 28.33 21.85
N LYS A 284 5.48 28.24 22.23
CA LYS A 284 6.58 27.78 21.36
C LYS A 284 6.88 26.28 21.48
N LEU A 285 6.13 25.54 22.30
CA LEU A 285 6.34 24.12 22.47
C LEU A 285 6.27 23.38 21.11
N PRO A 286 7.22 22.46 20.85
CA PRO A 286 7.28 21.73 19.59
C PRO A 286 6.02 20.88 19.37
N GLN A 287 5.81 20.48 18.12
CA GLN A 287 4.74 19.54 17.77
C GLN A 287 5.09 18.16 18.33
N LEU A 288 4.06 17.45 18.79
CA LEU A 288 4.16 16.05 19.17
C LEU A 288 4.68 15.21 17.99
N ILE A 289 5.53 14.24 18.30
CA ILE A 289 6.06 13.32 17.30
C ILE A 289 5.55 11.91 17.60
N VAL A 290 5.02 11.23 16.58
CA VAL A 290 4.53 9.85 16.66
C VAL A 290 5.45 8.95 15.84
N GLU A 291 6.07 7.98 16.48
CA GLU A 291 6.92 6.98 15.84
C GLU A 291 6.15 5.67 15.60
N GLY A 292 6.34 5.09 14.43
CA GLY A 292 5.83 3.75 14.07
C GLY A 292 4.54 3.77 13.25
N ILE A 293 4.05 4.96 12.89
CA ILE A 293 2.87 5.15 12.04
C ILE A 293 3.24 6.05 10.87
N GLU A 294 2.66 5.78 9.70
CA GLU A 294 2.77 6.64 8.52
C GLU A 294 2.10 8.00 8.78
N GLU A 295 2.73 9.08 8.32
CA GLU A 295 2.24 10.46 8.51
C GLU A 295 0.80 10.65 8.04
N GLU A 296 0.40 9.97 6.97
CA GLU A 296 -0.95 10.02 6.41
C GLU A 296 -2.05 9.48 7.37
N LEU A 297 -1.66 8.67 8.36
CA LEU A 297 -2.57 8.04 9.32
C LEU A 297 -2.69 8.82 10.64
N VAL A 298 -1.87 9.86 10.84
CA VAL A 298 -1.86 10.67 12.06
C VAL A 298 -2.39 12.07 11.78
N THR A 299 -3.09 12.66 12.74
CA THR A 299 -3.59 14.04 12.64
C THR A 299 -3.33 14.76 13.95
N GLY A 300 -2.74 15.96 13.86
CA GLY A 300 -2.40 16.81 15.00
C GLY A 300 -0.99 16.60 15.58
N ALA A 301 -0.23 15.63 15.05
CA ALA A 301 1.16 15.36 15.39
C ALA A 301 1.94 15.02 14.11
N LYS A 302 3.25 15.27 14.12
CA LYS A 302 4.14 14.82 13.04
C LYS A 302 4.38 13.33 13.25
N ALA A 303 4.29 12.50 12.22
CA ALA A 303 4.59 11.08 12.36
C ALA A 303 5.74 10.66 11.45
N PHE A 304 6.54 9.72 11.93
CA PHE A 304 7.54 9.05 11.12
C PHE A 304 7.43 7.54 11.33
N LYS A 305 7.51 6.81 10.22
CA LYS A 305 7.68 5.37 10.27
C LYS A 305 9.17 5.13 10.54
N GLY A 306 9.51 4.66 11.73
CA GLY A 306 10.86 4.16 12.00
C GLY A 306 11.23 3.11 10.94
N VAL A 307 12.50 3.11 10.53
CA VAL A 307 13.05 2.14 9.56
C VAL A 307 12.92 0.72 10.10
#